data_AF-A0A7C1IEJ4-F1
#
_entry.id   AF-A0A7C1IEJ4-F1
#
_cell.length_a   1.000
_cell.length_b   1.000
_cell.length_c   1.000
_cell.angle_alpha   90.00
_cell.angle_beta   90.00
_cell.angle_gamma   90.00
#
_symmetry.space_group_name_H-M   'P 1'
#
loop_
_entity.id
_entity.type
_entity.pdbx_description
1 polymer ?
#
loop_
_entity_poly.entity_id
_entity_poly.type
_entity_poly.pdbx_seq_one_letter_code
_entity_poly.pdbx_strand_id
1 'polypeptide(L)'
;MYMMKTIFTIFLFVAFAVGLNAQYALPVDFENPQEDTAWTQFANGDDLAENMVLAENPAKDGINTSDNCIKFVVVDNAAQWAGAVSAYYGTLEITDDNHIMQMMVLKDKISPSGLKIEGGDGDPAQIELKASNTVTGEWELLTFDFSDAIGVNYPRLVFFPDFPDDARTEGGTVYIDNIGWAGASPVGPDRKGLVAVYPNPATDLLTVQYPGIYRIAISNIVGQRVKTLEFQATGHKVFDVSDLKTGLYFMTLETADGSISTKFIRE
;
A
#
# COMPACT_ATOMS: atom_id res chain seq x y z
N MET A 1 -42.21 -11.95 -66.59
CA MET A 1 -42.07 -12.47 -65.21
C MET A 1 -40.63 -12.94 -65.04
N TYR A 2 -40.07 -12.71 -63.85
CA TYR A 2 -38.68 -12.91 -63.42
C TYR A 2 -37.68 -11.79 -63.76
N MET A 3 -36.85 -11.28 -62.84
CA MET A 3 -36.93 -10.93 -61.41
C MET A 3 -35.54 -10.33 -61.14
N MET A 4 -35.49 -9.05 -60.78
CA MET A 4 -34.25 -8.31 -60.54
C MET A 4 -33.64 -8.81 -59.22
N LYS A 5 -32.49 -9.48 -59.26
CA LYS A 5 -31.76 -9.90 -58.05
C LYS A 5 -30.99 -8.70 -57.50
N THR A 6 -31.53 -8.07 -56.47
CA THR A 6 -30.84 -7.07 -55.67
C THR A 6 -29.75 -7.77 -54.84
N ILE A 7 -28.48 -7.53 -55.17
CA ILE A 7 -27.34 -7.98 -54.37
C ILE A 7 -27.22 -7.02 -53.17
N PHE A 8 -27.53 -7.51 -51.97
CA PHE A 8 -27.28 -6.82 -50.72
C PHE A 8 -25.82 -7.06 -50.30
N THR A 9 -24.98 -6.03 -50.41
CA THR A 9 -23.64 -6.06 -49.82
C THR A 9 -23.76 -5.72 -48.34
N ILE A 10 -23.63 -6.74 -47.48
CA ILE A 10 -23.54 -6.56 -46.03
C ILE A 10 -22.12 -6.07 -45.72
N PHE A 11 -21.99 -4.81 -45.30
CA PHE A 11 -20.78 -4.33 -44.63
C PHE A 11 -20.78 -4.90 -43.21
N LEU A 12 -19.94 -5.92 -42.97
CA LEU A 12 -19.63 -6.38 -41.62
C LEU A 12 -18.67 -5.36 -41.00
N PHE A 13 -19.21 -4.42 -40.23
CA PHE A 13 -18.41 -3.58 -39.33
C PHE A 13 -17.90 -4.47 -38.20
N VAL A 14 -16.66 -4.95 -38.31
CA VAL A 14 -15.95 -5.51 -37.16
C VAL A 14 -15.58 -4.33 -36.28
N ALA A 15 -16.40 -4.07 -35.26
CA ALA A 15 -16.02 -3.17 -34.18
C ALA A 15 -14.86 -3.85 -33.43
N PHE A 16 -13.63 -3.45 -33.75
CA PHE A 16 -12.47 -3.79 -32.93
C PHE A 16 -12.58 -2.93 -31.67
N ALA A 17 -13.26 -3.46 -30.65
CA ALA A 17 -13.23 -2.89 -29.32
C ALA A 17 -11.81 -3.10 -28.79
N VAL A 18 -10.93 -2.11 -28.98
CA VAL A 18 -9.73 -1.99 -28.16
C VAL A 18 -10.25 -1.67 -26.78
N GLY A 19 -10.42 -2.69 -25.94
CA GLY A 19 -10.62 -2.51 -24.52
C GLY A 19 -9.37 -1.86 -23.96
N LEU A 20 -9.38 -0.53 -23.81
CA LEU A 20 -8.48 0.13 -22.88
C LEU A 20 -8.89 -0.37 -21.50
N ASN A 21 -8.22 -1.40 -20.99
CA ASN A 21 -8.30 -1.68 -19.56
C ASN A 21 -7.72 -0.46 -18.86
N ALA A 22 -8.56 0.27 -18.13
CA ALA A 22 -8.08 1.33 -17.28
C ALA A 22 -7.11 0.70 -16.27
N GLN A 23 -5.86 1.15 -16.31
CA GLN A 23 -4.85 0.76 -15.33
C GLN A 23 -5.09 1.61 -14.08
N TYR A 24 -5.16 0.96 -12.91
CA TYR A 24 -5.14 1.65 -11.63
C TYR A 24 -3.71 2.14 -11.36
N ALA A 25 -3.57 3.22 -10.59
CA ALA A 25 -2.28 3.68 -10.12
C ALA A 25 -2.04 3.11 -8.72
N LEU A 26 -0.77 2.96 -8.34
CA LEU A 26 -0.45 2.80 -6.92
C LEU A 26 -0.61 4.16 -6.19
N PRO A 27 -0.97 4.15 -4.90
CA PRO A 27 -1.27 2.97 -4.08
C PRO A 27 -2.60 2.30 -4.44
N VAL A 28 -2.74 1.02 -4.12
CA VAL A 28 -4.01 0.31 -4.01
C VAL A 28 -4.69 0.85 -2.76
N ASP A 29 -5.72 1.69 -2.91
CA ASP A 29 -6.40 2.37 -1.80
C ASP A 29 -7.87 1.98 -1.64
N PHE A 30 -8.39 1.17 -2.57
CA PHE A 30 -9.76 0.65 -2.52
C PHE A 30 -10.85 1.73 -2.45
N GLU A 31 -10.57 2.97 -2.86
CA GLU A 31 -11.57 4.05 -2.87
C GLU A 31 -12.38 4.06 -4.17
N ASN A 32 -11.94 3.33 -5.19
CA ASN A 32 -12.73 3.14 -6.39
C ASN A 32 -13.75 2.00 -6.18
N PRO A 33 -15.06 2.23 -6.41
CA PRO A 33 -16.09 1.21 -6.16
C PRO A 33 -16.05 -0.04 -7.07
N GLN A 34 -15.06 -0.14 -7.96
CA GLN A 34 -14.79 -1.33 -8.79
C GLN A 34 -13.39 -1.91 -8.55
N GLU A 35 -12.62 -1.41 -7.60
CA GLU A 35 -11.23 -1.82 -7.41
C GLU A 35 -11.09 -3.27 -6.95
N ASP A 36 -12.06 -3.80 -6.23
CA ASP A 36 -12.15 -5.23 -5.89
C ASP A 36 -12.21 -6.13 -7.14
N THR A 37 -12.83 -5.66 -8.23
CA THR A 37 -12.87 -6.39 -9.52
C THR A 37 -11.51 -6.44 -10.23
N ALA A 38 -10.54 -5.63 -9.79
CA ALA A 38 -9.17 -5.67 -10.27
C ALA A 38 -8.35 -6.83 -9.67
N TRP A 39 -8.92 -7.57 -8.72
CA TRP A 39 -8.26 -8.66 -8.00
C TRP A 39 -8.93 -10.00 -8.28
N THR A 40 -8.13 -11.04 -8.44
CA THR A 40 -8.59 -12.43 -8.57
C THR A 40 -8.12 -13.22 -7.37
N GLN A 41 -9.07 -13.67 -6.56
CA GLN A 41 -8.81 -14.53 -5.41
C GLN A 41 -8.34 -15.93 -5.86
N PHE A 42 -7.52 -16.57 -5.03
CA PHE A 42 -7.07 -17.95 -5.23
C PHE A 42 -6.87 -18.70 -3.92
N ALA A 43 -7.05 -20.02 -4.01
CA ALA A 43 -6.67 -21.01 -3.00
C ALA A 43 -7.34 -20.82 -1.62
N ASN A 44 -8.47 -20.12 -1.57
CA ASN A 44 -9.24 -19.86 -0.37
C ASN A 44 -10.53 -20.71 -0.37
N GLY A 45 -10.35 -22.03 -0.47
CA GLY A 45 -11.45 -22.99 -0.62
C GLY A 45 -12.06 -22.93 -2.02
N ASP A 46 -13.34 -22.58 -2.12
CA ASP A 46 -14.11 -22.48 -3.38
C ASP A 46 -13.97 -21.11 -4.07
N ASP A 47 -13.16 -20.21 -3.52
CA ASP A 47 -12.93 -18.85 -4.02
C ASP A 47 -14.23 -18.05 -4.26
N LEU A 48 -15.19 -18.20 -3.35
CA LEU A 48 -16.47 -17.48 -3.41
C LEU A 48 -16.26 -15.97 -3.37
N ALA A 49 -16.99 -15.24 -4.22
CA ALA A 49 -16.88 -13.78 -4.32
C ALA A 49 -17.16 -13.05 -3.00
N GLU A 50 -17.99 -13.60 -2.13
CA GLU A 50 -18.28 -13.05 -0.79
C GLU A 50 -17.07 -13.08 0.16
N ASN A 51 -16.04 -13.87 -0.16
CA ASN A 51 -14.82 -13.98 0.64
C ASN A 51 -13.84 -12.83 0.36
N MET A 52 -13.98 -12.07 -0.73
CA MET A 52 -13.17 -10.89 -0.99
C MET A 52 -14.05 -9.80 -1.57
N VAL A 53 -14.36 -8.81 -0.74
CA VAL A 53 -15.31 -7.75 -1.08
C VAL A 53 -14.76 -6.40 -0.67
N LEU A 54 -15.09 -5.38 -1.47
CA LEU A 54 -14.97 -4.01 -1.02
C LEU A 54 -15.86 -3.79 0.21
N ALA A 55 -15.32 -3.15 1.25
CA ALA A 55 -16.04 -2.90 2.50
C ALA A 55 -15.73 -1.50 3.03
N GLU A 56 -16.69 -0.92 3.77
CA GLU A 56 -16.40 0.27 4.57
C GLU A 56 -15.25 -0.05 5.55
N ASN A 57 -14.30 0.87 5.68
CA ASN A 57 -13.21 0.71 6.62
C ASN A 57 -13.77 0.59 8.06
N PRO A 58 -13.51 -0.53 8.77
CA PRO A 58 -14.10 -0.80 10.08
C PRO A 58 -13.52 0.04 11.22
N ALA A 59 -12.39 0.71 10.99
CA ALA A 59 -11.69 1.56 11.96
C ALA A 59 -11.09 2.78 11.25
N LYS A 60 -11.93 3.80 10.99
CA LYS A 60 -11.57 5.04 10.28
C LYS A 60 -10.88 6.06 11.18
N ASP A 61 -9.80 5.65 11.82
CA ASP A 61 -9.02 6.48 12.72
C ASP A 61 -7.52 6.13 12.69
N GLY A 62 -6.75 6.87 13.48
CA GLY A 62 -5.30 6.65 13.60
C GLY A 62 -4.58 6.82 12.26
N ILE A 63 -3.94 5.73 11.81
CA ILE A 63 -3.10 5.71 10.60
C ILE A 63 -3.89 5.46 9.32
N ASN A 64 -5.12 4.90 9.42
CA ASN A 64 -5.95 4.62 8.25
C ASN A 64 -7.28 5.37 8.32
N THR A 65 -7.38 6.46 7.58
CA THR A 65 -8.60 7.28 7.48
C THR A 65 -9.34 7.09 6.16
N SER A 66 -9.04 6.04 5.40
CA SER A 66 -9.77 5.66 4.19
C SER A 66 -11.26 5.42 4.50
N ASP A 67 -12.12 5.67 3.52
CA ASP A 67 -13.53 5.35 3.64
C ASP A 67 -13.77 3.85 3.40
N ASN A 68 -12.98 3.24 2.53
CA ASN A 68 -13.12 1.86 2.10
C ASN A 68 -11.80 1.09 2.23
N CYS A 69 -11.90 -0.23 2.24
CA CYS A 69 -10.77 -1.16 2.22
C CYS A 69 -11.25 -2.48 1.60
N ILE A 70 -10.33 -3.41 1.34
CA ILE A 70 -10.73 -4.78 0.99
C ILE A 70 -10.89 -5.62 2.25
N LYS A 71 -12.04 -6.27 2.38
CA LYS A 71 -12.26 -7.33 3.37
C LYS A 71 -12.00 -8.68 2.71
N PHE A 72 -11.11 -9.46 3.30
CA PHE A 72 -10.81 -10.83 2.90
C PHE A 72 -11.16 -11.81 4.03
N VAL A 73 -12.13 -12.70 3.79
CA VAL A 73 -12.49 -13.81 4.68
C VAL A 73 -11.71 -15.05 4.25
N VAL A 74 -10.68 -15.36 5.02
CA VAL A 74 -9.92 -16.60 4.86
C VAL A 74 -10.71 -17.74 5.48
N VAL A 75 -11.13 -18.73 4.69
CA VAL A 75 -11.96 -19.84 5.17
C VAL A 75 -11.12 -20.93 5.84
N ASP A 76 -11.72 -21.72 6.72
CA ASP A 76 -11.00 -22.73 7.51
C ASP A 76 -10.28 -23.79 6.66
N ASN A 77 -10.83 -24.14 5.49
CA ASN A 77 -10.25 -25.10 4.56
C ASN A 77 -9.39 -24.45 3.46
N ALA A 78 -9.06 -23.17 3.58
CA ALA A 78 -8.17 -22.47 2.66
C ALA A 78 -6.75 -23.05 2.70
N ALA A 79 -6.05 -23.01 1.57
CA ALA A 79 -4.63 -23.31 1.56
C ALA A 79 -3.86 -22.28 2.42
N GLN A 80 -2.65 -22.66 2.85
CA GLN A 80 -1.79 -21.73 3.60
C GLN A 80 -1.39 -20.50 2.75
N TRP A 81 -1.39 -20.63 1.42
CA TRP A 81 -1.09 -19.56 0.45
C TRP A 81 -2.34 -18.90 -0.15
N ALA A 82 -3.51 -18.96 0.50
CA ALA A 82 -4.69 -18.24 0.02
C ALA A 82 -4.41 -16.74 -0.13
N GLY A 83 -4.89 -16.13 -1.22
CA GLY A 83 -4.60 -14.72 -1.52
C GLY A 83 -5.36 -14.17 -2.72
N ALA A 84 -4.93 -13.03 -3.23
CA ALA A 84 -5.43 -12.46 -4.47
C ALA A 84 -4.32 -11.83 -5.32
N VAL A 85 -4.49 -11.87 -6.65
CA VAL A 85 -3.56 -11.34 -7.65
C VAL A 85 -4.22 -10.27 -8.51
N SER A 86 -3.46 -9.24 -8.86
CA SER A 86 -3.86 -8.22 -9.82
C SER A 86 -2.79 -7.97 -10.88
N ALA A 87 -3.23 -7.73 -12.11
CA ALA A 87 -2.42 -7.22 -13.22
C ALA A 87 -2.85 -5.80 -13.65
N TYR A 88 -3.71 -5.14 -12.88
CA TYR A 88 -4.35 -3.88 -13.28
C TYR A 88 -3.64 -2.63 -12.75
N TYR A 89 -2.62 -2.77 -11.89
CA TYR A 89 -1.76 -1.64 -11.44
C TYR A 89 -0.59 -1.39 -12.41
N GLY A 90 -0.61 -2.09 -13.54
CA GLY A 90 0.43 -2.19 -14.55
C GLY A 90 1.76 -2.67 -14.01
N THR A 91 2.82 -2.32 -14.74
CA THR A 91 4.15 -2.87 -14.48
C THR A 91 4.78 -2.14 -13.31
N LEU A 92 5.12 -2.91 -12.26
CA LEU A 92 5.89 -2.47 -11.12
C LEU A 92 7.36 -2.44 -11.50
N GLU A 93 7.92 -1.24 -11.63
CA GLU A 93 9.35 -1.03 -11.90
C GLU A 93 10.09 -1.00 -10.55
N ILE A 94 10.90 -2.02 -10.26
CA ILE A 94 11.65 -2.08 -9.00
C ILE A 94 12.98 -1.33 -9.19
N THR A 95 13.18 -0.26 -8.43
CA THR A 95 14.35 0.62 -8.55
C THR A 95 14.96 0.92 -7.19
N ASP A 96 16.13 1.55 -7.15
CA ASP A 96 16.72 2.07 -5.92
C ASP A 96 15.77 3.03 -5.16
N ASP A 97 14.82 3.67 -5.84
CA ASP A 97 13.81 4.53 -5.20
C ASP A 97 12.51 3.77 -4.87
N ASN A 98 12.17 2.72 -5.62
CA ASN A 98 10.93 1.95 -5.52
C ASN A 98 11.19 0.46 -5.29
N HIS A 99 11.71 0.09 -4.12
CA HIS A 99 11.94 -1.32 -3.74
C HIS A 99 11.38 -1.68 -2.36
N ILE A 100 10.97 -0.70 -1.57
CA ILE A 100 10.24 -0.94 -0.32
C ILE A 100 8.76 -0.73 -0.57
N MET A 101 7.95 -1.78 -0.39
CA MET A 101 6.49 -1.68 -0.41
C MET A 101 5.91 -1.78 1.00
N GLN A 102 4.74 -1.18 1.18
CA GLN A 102 3.98 -1.24 2.41
C GLN A 102 2.54 -1.68 2.14
N MET A 103 1.90 -2.28 3.14
CA MET A 103 0.51 -2.71 3.11
C MET A 103 -0.08 -2.54 4.50
N MET A 104 -1.23 -1.88 4.62
CA MET A 104 -1.96 -1.82 5.87
C MET A 104 -2.80 -3.08 6.06
N VAL A 105 -2.80 -3.60 7.29
CA VAL A 105 -3.64 -4.72 7.69
C VAL A 105 -4.37 -4.41 8.99
N LEU A 106 -5.60 -4.90 9.12
CA LEU A 106 -6.33 -4.96 10.39
C LEU A 106 -6.80 -6.40 10.59
N LYS A 107 -6.36 -7.00 11.70
CA LYS A 107 -6.46 -8.44 11.97
C LYS A 107 -6.87 -8.69 13.42
N ASP A 108 -7.52 -9.83 13.68
CA ASP A 108 -7.89 -10.29 15.01
C ASP A 108 -6.85 -11.22 15.66
N LYS A 109 -5.88 -11.69 14.87
CA LYS A 109 -4.75 -12.52 15.31
C LYS A 109 -3.41 -12.05 14.75
N ILE A 110 -2.33 -12.38 15.46
CA ILE A 110 -0.96 -12.21 14.96
C ILE A 110 -0.65 -13.39 14.03
N SER A 111 -0.43 -13.08 12.76
CA SER A 111 0.03 -14.06 11.77
C SER A 111 0.74 -13.35 10.63
N PRO A 112 1.61 -14.03 9.87
CA PRO A 112 2.20 -13.44 8.67
C PRO A 112 1.12 -13.06 7.66
N SER A 113 1.25 -11.88 7.08
CA SER A 113 0.67 -11.52 5.78
C SER A 113 1.78 -11.47 4.76
N GLY A 114 1.45 -11.57 3.47
CA GLY A 114 2.45 -11.59 2.40
C GLY A 114 2.18 -10.60 1.29
N LEU A 115 3.26 -10.13 0.68
CA LEU A 115 3.23 -9.50 -0.65
C LEU A 115 4.14 -10.26 -1.59
N LYS A 116 3.74 -10.34 -2.85
CA LYS A 116 4.53 -10.96 -3.90
C LYS A 116 4.43 -10.16 -5.20
N ILE A 117 5.54 -10.08 -5.89
CA ILE A 117 5.67 -9.58 -7.27
C ILE A 117 5.99 -10.77 -8.17
N GLU A 118 5.30 -10.93 -9.31
CA GLU A 118 5.42 -12.14 -10.12
C GLU A 118 5.33 -11.93 -11.64
N GLY A 119 6.02 -12.79 -12.39
CA GLY A 119 6.12 -12.70 -13.86
C GLY A 119 7.15 -11.69 -14.33
N GLY A 120 8.20 -11.47 -13.51
CA GLY A 120 9.29 -10.56 -13.81
C GLY A 120 9.93 -10.83 -15.17
N ASP A 121 10.36 -9.77 -15.85
CA ASP A 121 11.08 -9.83 -17.12
C ASP A 121 12.59 -10.14 -16.97
N GLY A 122 13.01 -10.47 -15.75
CA GLY A 122 14.39 -10.77 -15.37
C GLY A 122 14.50 -11.82 -14.26
N ASP A 123 15.64 -11.87 -13.60
CA ASP A 123 15.95 -12.77 -12.49
C ASP A 123 16.08 -11.93 -11.20
N PRO A 124 15.29 -12.20 -10.14
CA PRO A 124 14.30 -13.27 -10.03
C PRO A 124 12.98 -12.99 -10.76
N ALA A 125 12.38 -14.03 -11.36
CA ALA A 125 11.08 -13.92 -12.04
C ALA A 125 9.88 -13.70 -11.08
N GLN A 126 10.10 -13.88 -9.78
CA GLN A 126 9.15 -13.57 -8.72
C GLN A 126 9.87 -13.45 -7.37
N ILE A 127 9.34 -12.60 -6.48
CA ILE A 127 9.75 -12.53 -5.08
C ILE A 127 8.49 -12.56 -4.21
N GLU A 128 8.53 -13.35 -3.15
CA GLU A 128 7.47 -13.47 -2.15
C GLU A 128 8.06 -13.16 -0.77
N LEU A 129 7.43 -12.24 -0.04
CA LEU A 129 7.88 -11.78 1.27
C LEU A 129 6.74 -11.87 2.28
N LYS A 130 7.08 -12.20 3.53
CA LYS A 130 6.14 -12.26 4.65
C LYS A 130 6.50 -11.23 5.70
N ALA A 131 5.49 -10.61 6.29
CA ALA A 131 5.61 -9.75 7.46
C ALA A 131 4.42 -10.03 8.40
N SER A 132 4.69 -10.20 9.69
CA SER A 132 3.65 -10.42 10.69
C SER A 132 3.23 -9.11 11.33
N ASN A 133 1.93 -8.93 11.54
CA ASN A 133 1.41 -7.88 12.40
C ASN A 133 1.85 -8.11 13.85
N THR A 134 2.03 -7.03 14.60
CA THR A 134 2.39 -7.01 16.02
C THR A 134 1.22 -6.63 16.93
N VAL A 135 0.18 -6.02 16.35
CA VAL A 135 -1.06 -5.66 17.06
C VAL A 135 -2.29 -6.35 16.45
N THR A 136 -3.38 -6.40 17.21
CA THR A 136 -4.68 -6.90 16.75
C THR A 136 -5.78 -5.90 17.08
N GLY A 137 -6.85 -5.91 16.30
CA GLY A 137 -8.00 -5.01 16.46
C GLY A 137 -7.74 -3.56 16.03
N GLU A 138 -6.56 -3.26 15.51
CA GLU A 138 -6.13 -1.93 15.07
C GLU A 138 -5.39 -2.05 13.72
N TRP A 139 -5.35 -0.95 12.96
CA TRP A 139 -4.59 -0.90 11.71
C TRP A 139 -3.08 -0.86 11.97
N GLU A 140 -2.34 -1.67 11.21
CA GLU A 140 -0.87 -1.70 11.24
C GLU A 140 -0.30 -1.66 9.82
N LEU A 141 0.79 -0.93 9.64
CA LEU A 141 1.50 -0.83 8.37
C LEU A 141 2.64 -1.85 8.32
N LEU A 142 2.49 -2.88 7.50
CA LEU A 142 3.52 -3.88 7.23
C LEU A 142 4.46 -3.39 6.12
N THR A 143 5.74 -3.78 6.18
CA THR A 143 6.78 -3.36 5.23
C THR A 143 7.44 -4.58 4.60
N PHE A 144 7.67 -4.52 3.28
CA PHE A 144 8.21 -5.59 2.46
C PHE A 144 9.37 -5.03 1.61
N ASP A 145 10.55 -5.63 1.75
CA ASP A 145 11.78 -5.19 1.09
C ASP A 145 12.09 -6.03 -0.15
N PHE A 146 11.82 -5.48 -1.33
CA PHE A 146 12.09 -6.08 -2.63
C PHE A 146 13.45 -5.62 -3.21
N SER A 147 14.44 -5.25 -2.38
CA SER A 147 15.79 -4.89 -2.84
C SER A 147 16.41 -5.94 -3.77
N ASP A 148 16.12 -7.22 -3.55
CA ASP A 148 16.61 -8.34 -4.37
C ASP A 148 16.00 -8.38 -5.79
N ALA A 149 15.01 -7.53 -6.08
CA ALA A 149 14.36 -7.39 -7.38
C ALA A 149 14.72 -6.10 -8.14
N ILE A 150 15.62 -5.26 -7.60
CA ILE A 150 16.02 -4.00 -8.24
C ILE A 150 16.51 -4.25 -9.68
N GLY A 151 15.95 -3.50 -10.62
CA GLY A 151 16.25 -3.60 -12.05
C GLY A 151 15.36 -4.59 -12.83
N VAL A 152 14.40 -5.24 -12.17
CA VAL A 152 13.42 -6.14 -12.78
C VAL A 152 12.02 -5.51 -12.74
N ASN A 153 11.25 -5.72 -13.80
CA ASN A 153 9.88 -5.21 -13.91
C ASN A 153 8.86 -6.33 -13.73
N TYR A 154 7.84 -6.12 -12.91
CA TYR A 154 6.84 -7.15 -12.59
C TYR A 154 5.43 -6.73 -13.02
N PRO A 155 4.73 -7.52 -13.84
CA PRO A 155 3.39 -7.17 -14.32
C PRO A 155 2.27 -7.47 -13.31
N ARG A 156 2.58 -8.11 -12.16
CA ARG A 156 1.57 -8.59 -11.21
C ARG A 156 1.97 -8.37 -9.77
N LEU A 157 0.98 -7.92 -8.99
CA LEU A 157 1.02 -7.79 -7.55
C LEU A 157 0.10 -8.84 -6.92
N VAL A 158 0.57 -9.46 -5.85
CA VAL A 158 -0.16 -10.49 -5.10
C VAL A 158 -0.11 -10.10 -3.63
N PHE A 159 -1.26 -10.20 -2.94
CA PHE A 159 -1.29 -10.15 -1.48
C PHE A 159 -1.79 -11.48 -0.90
N PHE A 160 -1.29 -11.80 0.29
CA PHE A 160 -1.72 -12.93 1.10
C PHE A 160 -2.20 -12.39 2.46
N PRO A 161 -3.51 -12.45 2.77
CA PRO A 161 -4.08 -11.88 4.00
C PRO A 161 -3.56 -12.59 5.27
N ASP A 162 -3.44 -13.91 5.22
CA ASP A 162 -2.97 -14.76 6.32
C ASP A 162 -2.15 -15.90 5.71
N PHE A 163 -0.84 -15.93 5.94
CA PHE A 163 0.11 -16.75 5.20
C PHE A 163 1.02 -17.62 6.10
N PRO A 164 0.44 -18.54 6.89
CA PRO A 164 1.21 -19.38 7.80
C PRO A 164 2.23 -20.26 7.06
N ASP A 165 3.30 -20.66 7.75
CA ASP A 165 4.30 -21.60 7.21
C ASP A 165 3.79 -23.04 7.26
N ASP A 166 3.03 -23.36 8.30
CA ASP A 166 2.38 -24.64 8.50
C ASP A 166 0.97 -24.68 7.90
N ALA A 167 0.43 -25.89 7.78
CA ALA A 167 -0.93 -26.11 7.36
C ALA A 167 -1.92 -25.30 8.22
N ARG A 168 -2.82 -24.58 7.54
CA ARG A 168 -3.86 -23.76 8.17
C ARG A 168 -4.72 -24.61 9.11
N THR A 169 -4.88 -24.14 10.34
CA THR A 169 -5.75 -24.76 11.36
C THR A 169 -7.04 -23.98 11.61
N GLU A 170 -7.09 -22.72 11.19
CA GLU A 170 -8.23 -21.82 11.34
C GLU A 170 -8.20 -20.71 10.28
N GLY A 171 -9.39 -20.26 9.87
CA GLY A 171 -9.60 -19.08 9.04
C GLY A 171 -9.49 -17.77 9.82
N GLY A 172 -10.06 -16.71 9.25
CA GLY A 172 -10.11 -15.39 9.87
C GLY A 172 -10.55 -14.31 8.89
N THR A 173 -11.00 -13.17 9.42
CA THR A 173 -11.25 -11.98 8.60
C THR A 173 -10.04 -11.06 8.69
N VAL A 174 -9.53 -10.64 7.54
CA VAL A 174 -8.44 -9.67 7.40
C VAL A 174 -8.94 -8.52 6.56
N TYR A 175 -8.71 -7.30 7.03
CA TYR A 175 -8.89 -6.10 6.21
C TYR A 175 -7.53 -5.65 5.71
N ILE A 176 -7.45 -5.30 4.43
CA ILE A 176 -6.23 -4.84 3.77
C ILE A 176 -6.52 -3.51 3.11
N ASP A 177 -5.55 -2.62 3.18
CA ASP A 177 -5.63 -1.32 2.53
C ASP A 177 -4.24 -0.81 2.17
N ASN A 178 -4.18 0.24 1.35
CA ASN A 178 -2.99 1.04 1.13
C ASN A 178 -1.74 0.24 0.75
N ILE A 179 -1.85 -0.59 -0.29
CA ILE A 179 -0.69 -1.30 -0.82
C ILE A 179 0.07 -0.37 -1.78
N GLY A 180 1.32 -0.03 -1.48
CA GLY A 180 2.08 0.89 -2.33
C GLY A 180 3.54 1.00 -1.94
N TRP A 181 4.30 1.83 -2.66
CA TRP A 181 5.69 2.12 -2.30
C TRP A 181 5.77 2.84 -0.96
N ALA A 182 6.84 2.61 -0.21
CA ALA A 182 7.11 3.39 0.99
C ALA A 182 7.23 4.87 0.62
N GLY A 183 6.38 5.70 1.22
CA GLY A 183 6.29 7.12 0.86
C GLY A 183 5.44 7.42 -0.38
N ALA A 184 4.76 6.44 -0.99
CA ALA A 184 3.54 6.70 -1.74
C ALA A 184 2.42 6.92 -0.71
N SER A 185 1.79 8.10 -0.73
CA SER A 185 0.83 8.53 0.29
C SER A 185 -0.34 7.55 0.41
N PRO A 186 -0.51 6.83 1.54
CA PRO A 186 -1.61 5.88 1.79
C PRO A 186 -3.03 6.49 1.89
N VAL A 187 -3.28 7.71 1.41
CA VAL A 187 -4.59 8.35 1.63
C VAL A 187 -4.86 9.38 0.54
N GLY A 188 -6.13 9.45 0.11
CA GLY A 188 -6.74 10.63 -0.50
C GLY A 188 -6.51 11.94 0.30
N PRO A 189 -7.18 13.06 -0.06
CA PRO A 189 -6.65 14.42 0.12
C PRO A 189 -6.40 14.90 1.56
N ASP A 190 -6.75 14.15 2.61
CA ASP A 190 -6.47 14.54 4.00
C ASP A 190 -5.22 13.85 4.58
N ARG A 191 -4.10 14.50 4.30
CA ARG A 191 -2.72 14.05 4.52
C ARG A 191 -2.20 14.12 5.97
N LYS A 192 -3.08 14.30 6.96
CA LYS A 192 -2.66 14.59 8.35
C LYS A 192 -2.26 13.36 9.19
N GLY A 193 -2.63 12.14 8.77
CA GLY A 193 -2.34 10.90 9.51
C GLY A 193 -1.02 10.20 9.18
N LEU A 194 -0.31 10.64 8.14
CA LEU A 194 0.77 9.88 7.50
C LEU A 194 2.19 10.16 8.02
N VAL A 195 2.33 10.97 9.07
CA VAL A 195 3.64 11.36 9.58
C VAL A 195 4.08 10.39 10.67
N ALA A 196 4.95 9.45 10.32
CA ALA A 196 5.62 8.60 11.31
C ALA A 196 6.93 9.27 11.78
N VAL A 197 7.10 9.36 13.10
CA VAL A 197 8.31 9.91 13.73
C VAL A 197 8.82 8.95 14.78
N TYR A 198 10.02 8.41 14.57
CA TYR A 198 10.60 7.40 15.45
C TYR A 198 12.14 7.51 15.55
N PRO A 199 12.75 7.10 16.66
CA PRO A 199 12.08 6.76 17.92
C PRO A 199 11.46 8.00 18.56
N ASN A 200 10.33 7.82 19.24
CA ASN A 200 9.73 8.87 20.06
C ASN A 200 9.35 8.25 21.41
N PRO A 201 10.06 8.57 22.51
CA PRO A 201 11.08 9.62 22.62
C PRO A 201 12.41 9.36 21.87
N ALA A 202 13.11 10.43 21.48
CA ALA A 202 14.33 10.41 20.69
C ALA A 202 15.57 10.81 21.51
N THR A 203 16.64 10.04 21.41
CA THR A 203 17.96 10.36 21.97
C THR A 203 18.81 11.13 20.95
N ASP A 204 19.46 10.43 20.03
CA ASP A 204 20.44 11.08 19.16
C ASP A 204 19.92 11.29 17.75
N LEU A 205 19.24 10.29 17.20
CA LEU A 205 18.72 10.30 15.84
C LEU A 205 17.19 10.27 15.84
N LEU A 206 16.62 10.93 14.86
CA LEU A 206 15.19 10.94 14.59
C LEU A 206 14.95 10.64 13.11
N THR A 207 14.05 9.69 12.87
CA THR A 207 13.54 9.36 11.55
C THR A 207 12.16 9.96 11.40
N VAL A 208 11.94 10.62 10.27
CA VAL A 208 10.64 11.15 9.86
C VAL A 208 10.29 10.54 8.53
N GLN A 209 9.13 9.91 8.45
CA GLN A 209 8.62 9.31 7.22
C GLN A 209 7.35 10.04 6.80
N TYR A 210 7.43 10.67 5.63
CA TYR A 210 6.31 11.34 4.98
C TYR A 210 6.65 11.56 3.48
N PRO A 211 5.73 11.24 2.55
CA PRO A 211 5.91 11.43 1.10
C PRO A 211 6.38 12.82 0.68
N GLY A 212 7.43 12.91 -0.14
CA GLY A 212 7.80 14.16 -0.82
C GLY A 212 8.19 15.31 0.11
N ILE A 213 8.68 15.00 1.33
CA ILE A 213 9.27 16.01 2.20
C ILE A 213 10.54 16.55 1.58
N TYR A 214 10.66 17.88 1.52
CA TYR A 214 11.90 18.55 1.14
C TYR A 214 12.44 19.47 2.24
N ARG A 215 11.63 19.74 3.27
CA ARG A 215 12.05 20.58 4.39
C ARG A 215 11.39 20.18 5.70
N ILE A 216 12.18 20.26 6.77
CA ILE A 216 11.75 20.02 8.15
C ILE A 216 12.12 21.24 8.99
N ALA A 217 11.14 21.79 9.71
CA ALA A 217 11.32 22.86 10.68
C ALA A 217 10.93 22.37 12.08
N ILE A 218 11.83 22.51 13.05
CA ILE A 218 11.57 22.10 14.45
C ILE A 218 11.45 23.34 15.31
N SER A 219 10.41 23.37 16.14
CA SER A 219 10.09 24.45 17.06
C SER A 219 9.86 23.91 18.48
N ASN A 220 10.22 24.70 19.49
CA ASN A 220 9.93 24.38 20.88
C ASN A 220 8.46 24.70 21.26
N ILE A 221 8.05 24.43 22.50
CA ILE A 221 6.70 24.68 23.00
C ILE A 221 6.26 26.16 23.00
N VAL A 222 7.22 27.09 22.88
CA VAL A 222 6.97 28.54 22.80
C VAL A 222 6.86 28.99 21.33
N GLY A 223 6.98 28.08 20.37
CA GLY A 223 6.92 28.36 18.94
C GLY A 223 8.22 28.91 18.35
N GLN A 224 9.31 28.97 19.13
CA GLN A 224 10.61 29.37 18.62
C GLN A 224 11.18 28.25 17.76
N ARG A 225 11.53 28.56 16.51
CA ARG A 225 12.22 27.65 15.60
C ARG A 225 13.66 27.41 16.06
N VAL A 226 14.00 26.16 16.34
CA VAL A 226 15.29 25.73 16.89
C VAL A 226 16.15 24.99 15.86
N LYS A 227 15.54 24.38 14.84
CA LYS A 227 16.27 23.67 13.77
C LYS A 227 15.53 23.77 12.45
N THR A 228 16.25 23.77 11.34
CA THR A 228 15.67 23.67 9.99
C THR A 228 16.60 22.84 9.11
N LEU A 229 16.01 21.92 8.36
CA LEU A 229 16.69 21.01 7.44
C LEU A 229 16.05 21.17 6.07
N GLU A 230 16.87 21.36 5.05
CA GLU A 230 16.45 21.44 3.65
C GLU A 230 17.21 20.38 2.86
N PHE A 231 16.51 19.66 1.99
CA PHE A 231 17.04 18.52 1.26
C PHE A 231 16.20 18.28 -0.01
N GLN A 232 16.70 17.41 -0.89
CA GLN A 232 15.93 16.99 -2.07
C GLN A 232 14.70 16.19 -1.63
N ALA A 233 13.58 16.33 -2.33
CA ALA A 233 12.32 15.67 -1.96
C ALA A 233 12.52 14.15 -1.80
N THR A 234 12.04 13.60 -0.68
CA THR A 234 12.17 12.18 -0.33
C THR A 234 10.98 11.71 0.51
N GLY A 235 10.76 10.39 0.61
CA GLY A 235 9.71 9.79 1.44
C GLY A 235 10.10 9.60 2.92
N HIS A 236 11.39 9.69 3.24
CA HIS A 236 11.87 9.58 4.61
C HIS A 236 13.16 10.39 4.84
N LYS A 237 13.41 10.81 6.07
CA LYS A 237 14.61 11.55 6.45
C LYS A 237 15.08 11.15 7.84
N VAL A 238 16.34 10.73 7.93
CA VAL A 238 17.04 10.55 9.21
C VAL A 238 17.94 11.77 9.46
N PHE A 239 17.93 12.27 10.70
CA PHE A 239 18.77 13.39 11.11
C PHE A 239 19.06 13.38 12.61
N ASP A 240 20.13 14.06 12.99
CA ASP A 240 20.56 14.21 14.38
C ASP A 240 19.69 15.22 15.13
N VAL A 241 19.33 14.92 16.37
CA VAL A 241 18.63 15.81 17.32
C VAL A 241 19.36 15.90 18.66
N SER A 242 20.58 15.35 18.75
CA SER A 242 21.37 15.28 19.99
C SER A 242 21.69 16.67 20.57
N ASP A 243 21.74 17.68 19.70
CA ASP A 243 21.94 19.10 20.01
C ASP A 243 20.74 19.78 20.68
N LEU A 244 19.55 19.18 20.60
CA LEU A 244 18.35 19.69 21.24
C LEU A 244 18.31 19.32 22.72
N LYS A 245 17.85 20.25 23.56
CA LYS A 245 17.59 19.96 24.98
C LYS A 245 16.42 19.00 25.13
N THR A 246 16.44 18.20 26.19
CA THR A 246 15.30 17.36 26.61
C THR A 246 13.99 18.18 26.66
N GLY A 247 12.92 17.66 26.07
CA GLY A 247 11.61 18.32 26.04
C GLY A 247 10.72 17.95 24.86
N LEU A 248 9.53 18.55 24.82
CA LEU A 248 8.56 18.39 23.74
C LEU A 248 8.85 19.39 22.60
N TYR A 249 8.86 18.91 21.37
CA TYR A 249 9.04 19.71 20.17
C TYR A 249 7.91 19.48 19.17
N PHE A 250 7.63 20.53 18.40
CA PHE A 250 6.76 20.48 17.23
C PHE A 250 7.61 20.50 15.98
N MET A 251 7.25 19.67 15.02
CA MET A 251 7.95 19.54 13.76
C MET A 251 6.98 19.81 12.61
N THR A 252 7.35 20.73 11.73
CA THR A 252 6.61 21.04 10.51
C THR A 252 7.38 20.51 9.32
N LEU A 253 6.73 19.65 8.55
CA LEU A 253 7.20 19.06 7.30
C LEU A 253 6.63 19.87 6.15
N GLU A 254 7.45 20.29 5.21
CA GLU A 254 7.00 20.94 3.97
C GLU A 254 7.22 20.02 2.78
N THR A 255 6.20 19.97 1.94
CA THR A 255 6.09 19.15 0.73
C THR A 255 5.57 20.01 -0.41
N ALA A 256 5.58 19.49 -1.64
CA ALA A 256 5.08 20.22 -2.81
C ALA A 256 3.60 20.61 -2.65
N ASP A 257 2.84 19.81 -1.89
CA ASP A 257 1.39 19.92 -1.77
C ASP A 257 0.96 20.64 -0.48
N GLY A 258 1.90 21.08 0.35
CA GLY A 258 1.62 21.81 1.59
C GLY A 258 2.50 21.43 2.76
N SER A 259 2.06 21.83 3.96
CA SER A 259 2.79 21.56 5.21
C SER A 259 1.97 20.73 6.20
N ILE A 260 2.64 19.83 6.90
CA ILE A 260 2.08 18.95 7.92
C ILE A 260 2.84 19.18 9.22
N SER A 261 2.17 19.15 10.36
CA SER A 261 2.84 19.30 11.66
C SER A 261 2.61 18.08 12.55
N THR A 262 3.67 17.64 13.22
CA THR A 262 3.68 16.52 14.19
C THR A 262 4.47 16.93 15.43
N LYS A 263 4.53 16.06 16.44
CA LYS A 263 5.28 16.30 17.69
C LYS A 263 6.18 15.12 18.02
N PHE A 264 7.30 15.38 18.68
CA PHE A 264 8.17 14.35 19.25
C PHE A 264 8.77 14.82 20.58
N ILE A 265 9.21 13.87 21.39
CA ILE A 265 9.86 14.10 22.67
C ILE A 265 11.36 13.83 22.50
N ARG A 266 12.20 14.76 22.96
CA ARG A 266 13.66 14.60 23.06
C ARG A 266 14.01 14.19 24.49
N GLU A 267 14.82 13.15 24.66
CA GLU A 267 15.33 12.63 25.94
C GLU A 267 16.77 12.99 26.30
#